data_AF-A0A6N6KTR3-F1
#
_entry.id   AF-A0A6N6KTR3-F1
#
_cell.length_a   1.000
_cell.length_b   1.000
_cell.length_c   1.000
_cell.angle_alpha   90.00
_cell.angle_beta   90.00
_cell.angle_gamma   90.00
#
_symmetry.space_group_name_H-M   'P 1'
#
loop_
_entity.id
_entity.type
_entity.pdbx_description
1 polymer ?
#
loop_
_entity_poly.entity_id
_entity_poly.type
_entity_poly.pdbx_seq_one_letter_code
_entity_poly.pdbx_strand_id
1 'polypeptide(L)'
;MNDSNNSKIDLNRSELKELINIPGVGNALAERIIEGRPYASAEDLSGVRGIGPAFYERIRPFITVQNNQESTPDDSSNRADADQQHPSAGIESSDVSSTIQSPEGVTRGEALWLAGGSALISIVITLVLTLGVLGVINGGLRFTRLGEFAELNRQADTLASDLAFMEGEVSDLRTRLDTLETLSGRMTAIENDLETIESASTAAIEQVAEMEAEFATLSTDLEEIQAEISVFQNFLDGLRTLLMQNPASGGIPNDN
;
A
#
# COMPACT_ATOMS: atom_id res chain seq x y z
N MET A 1 27.16 -8.93 20.57
CA MET A 1 27.00 -7.48 20.69
C MET A 1 27.75 -6.80 19.56
N ASN A 2 27.05 -6.11 18.66
CA ASN A 2 27.55 -4.85 18.11
C ASN A 2 26.35 -3.92 17.94
N ASP A 3 26.15 -3.13 18.98
CA ASP A 3 25.12 -2.12 19.14
C ASP A 3 25.37 -0.92 18.22
N SER A 4 24.35 -0.51 17.48
CA SER A 4 24.01 0.90 17.22
C SER A 4 22.67 0.99 16.48
N ASN A 5 21.62 1.23 17.26
CA ASN A 5 20.26 1.54 16.88
C ASN A 5 20.17 2.82 16.02
N ASN A 6 20.52 2.74 14.73
CA ASN A 6 20.19 3.74 13.70
C ASN A 6 20.49 3.20 12.28
N SER A 7 19.88 2.08 11.89
CA SER A 7 20.00 1.59 10.49
C SER A 7 19.25 2.52 9.56
N LYS A 8 19.92 3.59 9.11
CA LYS A 8 19.44 4.40 8.00
C LYS A 8 19.33 3.50 6.76
N ILE A 9 18.19 3.53 6.12
CA ILE A 9 17.84 2.71 4.96
C ILE A 9 18.45 3.38 3.72
N ASP A 10 19.27 2.64 2.97
CA ASP A 10 19.97 3.15 1.80
C ASP A 10 19.06 3.15 0.57
N LEU A 11 18.64 4.33 0.10
CA LEU A 11 17.61 4.45 -0.93
C LEU A 11 17.96 3.78 -2.26
N ASN A 12 19.24 3.69 -2.61
CA ASN A 12 19.71 3.10 -3.86
C ASN A 12 19.84 1.58 -3.80
N ARG A 13 20.05 1.03 -2.59
CA ARG A 13 20.36 -0.40 -2.38
C ARG A 13 19.27 -1.16 -1.65
N SER A 14 18.34 -0.46 -1.01
CA SER A 14 17.34 -1.09 -0.17
C SER A 14 16.35 -1.91 -0.97
N GLU A 15 15.87 -2.99 -0.40
CA GLU A 15 14.80 -3.78 -1.01
C GLU A 15 13.42 -3.19 -0.68
N LEU A 16 12.40 -3.62 -1.42
CA LEU A 16 11.01 -3.19 -1.21
C LEU A 16 10.58 -3.32 0.26
N LYS A 17 10.92 -4.46 0.89
CA LYS A 17 10.63 -4.74 2.31
C LYS A 17 11.30 -3.77 3.26
N GLU A 18 12.50 -3.29 2.93
CA GLU A 18 13.24 -2.35 3.77
C GLU A 18 12.69 -0.93 3.63
N LEU A 19 12.31 -0.52 2.42
CA LEU A 19 11.67 0.78 2.18
C LEU A 19 10.32 0.93 2.88
N ILE A 20 9.54 -0.15 3.00
CA ILE A 20 8.24 -0.14 3.71
C ILE A 20 8.40 0.05 5.22
N ASN A 21 9.57 -0.29 5.78
CA ASN A 21 9.83 -0.05 7.21
C ASN A 21 9.99 1.44 7.55
N ILE A 22 10.10 2.31 6.54
CA ILE A 22 10.14 3.76 6.76
C ILE A 22 8.73 4.23 7.15
N PRO A 23 8.58 4.96 8.26
CA PRO A 23 7.26 5.40 8.71
C PRO A 23 6.57 6.28 7.67
N GLY A 24 5.42 5.79 7.17
CA GLY A 24 4.61 6.47 6.16
C GLY A 24 4.94 6.11 4.71
N VAL A 25 5.91 5.21 4.46
CA VAL A 25 6.19 4.65 3.13
C VAL A 25 5.42 3.34 2.97
N GLY A 26 4.40 3.33 2.12
CA GLY A 26 3.67 2.10 1.75
C GLY A 26 4.26 1.40 0.52
N ASN A 27 3.74 0.22 0.18
CA ASN A 27 4.17 -0.58 -0.99
C ASN A 27 4.28 0.26 -2.28
N ALA A 28 3.24 1.03 -2.61
CA ALA A 28 3.19 1.83 -3.83
C ALA A 28 4.25 2.95 -3.85
N LEU A 29 4.59 3.50 -2.69
CA LEU A 29 5.62 4.53 -2.57
C LEU A 29 7.02 3.89 -2.61
N ALA A 30 7.20 2.73 -1.98
CA ALA A 30 8.44 1.95 -2.04
C ALA A 30 8.76 1.50 -3.47
N GLU A 31 7.78 1.02 -4.23
CA GLU A 31 7.94 0.67 -5.65
C GLU A 31 8.35 1.89 -6.48
N ARG A 32 7.70 3.04 -6.26
CA ARG A 32 8.04 4.28 -6.97
C ARG A 32 9.44 4.80 -6.62
N ILE A 33 9.90 4.59 -5.39
CA ILE A 33 11.28 4.88 -4.98
C ILE A 33 12.26 3.93 -5.68
N ILE A 34 11.91 2.67 -5.89
CA ILE A 34 12.75 1.72 -6.62
C ILE A 34 12.82 2.10 -8.11
N GLU A 35 11.70 2.49 -8.71
CA GLU A 35 11.62 2.92 -10.10
C GLU A 35 12.42 4.20 -10.39
N GLY A 36 12.51 5.12 -9.42
CA GLY A 36 13.23 6.38 -9.55
C GLY A 36 14.75 6.30 -9.33
N ARG A 37 15.30 5.10 -9.13
CA ARG A 37 16.75 4.90 -8.96
C ARG A 37 17.52 5.16 -10.26
N PRO A 38 18.79 5.61 -10.19
CA PRO A 38 19.57 5.91 -8.98
C PRO A 38 19.41 7.35 -8.49
N TYR A 39 19.36 7.54 -7.18
CA TYR A 39 19.33 8.86 -6.53
C TYR A 39 20.74 9.35 -6.23
N ALA A 40 21.01 10.61 -6.54
CA ALA A 40 22.31 11.23 -6.23
C ALA A 40 22.40 11.74 -4.79
N SER A 41 21.27 12.06 -4.18
CA SER A 41 21.17 12.59 -2.81
C SER A 41 19.84 12.22 -2.19
N ALA A 42 19.72 12.30 -0.86
CA ALA A 42 18.45 12.05 -0.19
C ALA A 42 17.36 13.08 -0.61
N GLU A 43 17.77 14.29 -0.98
CA GLU A 43 16.89 15.38 -1.45
C GLU A 43 16.19 15.04 -2.77
N ASP A 44 16.79 14.18 -3.58
CA ASP A 44 16.31 13.73 -4.90
C ASP A 44 14.99 12.94 -4.79
N LEU A 45 14.66 12.46 -3.58
CA LEU A 45 13.35 11.89 -3.27
C LEU A 45 12.20 12.89 -3.36
N SER A 46 12.46 14.19 -3.26
CA SER A 46 11.42 15.23 -3.43
C SER A 46 10.84 15.27 -4.85
N GLY A 47 11.54 14.69 -5.84
CA GLY A 47 11.03 14.50 -7.20
C GLY A 47 10.08 13.31 -7.35
N VAL A 48 10.01 12.40 -6.36
CA VAL A 48 9.12 11.24 -6.39
C VAL A 48 7.70 11.70 -6.09
N ARG A 49 6.79 11.48 -7.06
CA ARG A 49 5.36 11.79 -6.90
C ARG A 49 4.86 11.18 -5.59
N GLY A 50 4.25 11.98 -4.71
CA GLY A 50 3.77 11.54 -3.38
C GLY A 50 4.74 11.77 -2.20
N ILE A 51 6.00 12.17 -2.46
CA ILE A 51 6.94 12.62 -1.42
C ILE A 51 6.95 14.15 -1.42
N GLY A 52 6.17 14.75 -0.53
CA GLY A 52 6.20 16.20 -0.30
C GLY A 52 7.32 16.63 0.65
N PRO A 53 7.64 17.93 0.74
CA PRO A 53 8.68 18.47 1.63
C PRO A 53 8.43 18.12 3.11
N ALA A 54 7.16 18.18 3.56
CA ALA A 54 6.78 17.79 4.92
C ALA A 54 6.96 16.29 5.21
N PHE A 55 6.85 15.44 4.18
CA PHE A 55 7.09 14.01 4.30
C PHE A 55 8.58 13.71 4.31
N TYR A 56 9.35 14.37 3.43
CA TYR A 56 10.81 14.29 3.39
C TYR A 56 11.45 14.62 4.74
N GLU A 57 11.05 15.72 5.39
CA GLU A 57 11.58 16.10 6.72
C GLU A 57 11.36 15.00 7.78
N ARG A 58 10.25 14.26 7.68
CA ARG A 58 9.89 13.17 8.60
C ARG A 58 10.73 11.92 8.38
N ILE A 59 11.05 11.61 7.12
CA ILE A 59 11.80 10.41 6.75
C ILE A 59 13.31 10.64 6.70
N ARG A 60 13.77 11.90 6.58
CA ARG A 60 15.18 12.32 6.56
C ARG A 60 16.07 11.65 7.62
N PRO A 61 15.65 11.46 8.89
CA PRO A 61 16.50 10.78 9.88
C PRO A 61 16.67 9.27 9.61
N PHE A 62 15.78 8.64 8.84
CA PHE A 62 15.72 7.20 8.58
C PHE A 62 16.32 6.79 7.23
N ILE A 63 16.69 7.74 6.37
CA ILE A 63 17.18 7.47 5.01
C ILE A 63 18.64 7.89 4.84
N THR A 64 19.36 7.18 3.96
CA THR A 64 20.71 7.55 3.53
C THR A 64 20.87 7.24 2.04
N VAL A 65 21.86 7.87 1.40
CA VAL A 65 22.28 7.56 0.04
C VAL A 65 23.77 7.27 0.10
N GLN A 66 24.19 6.01 -0.09
CA GLN A 66 25.61 5.73 -0.28
C GLN A 66 25.98 5.98 -1.73
N ASN A 67 26.36 7.21 -2.03
CA ASN A 67 27.13 7.48 -3.23
C ASN A 67 28.59 7.21 -2.94
N ASN A 68 29.15 6.25 -3.65
CA ASN A 68 30.56 5.92 -3.53
C ASN A 68 31.39 6.96 -4.29
N GLN A 69 31.37 8.23 -3.87
CA GLN A 69 32.32 9.30 -4.23
C GLN A 69 32.28 10.38 -3.11
N GLU A 70 33.44 10.64 -2.52
CA GLU A 70 33.73 11.65 -1.50
C GLU A 70 33.53 13.11 -2.01
N SER A 71 33.35 14.03 -1.06
CA SER A 71 33.57 15.50 -1.14
C SER A 71 32.48 16.31 -1.87
N THR A 72 31.96 17.47 -1.45
CA THR A 72 32.16 18.45 -0.36
C THR A 72 30.97 19.43 -0.45
N PRO A 73 30.57 20.13 0.62
CA PRO A 73 29.55 21.19 0.57
C PRO A 73 30.17 22.49 0.06
N ASP A 74 29.70 23.02 -1.08
CA ASP A 74 30.12 24.32 -1.59
C ASP A 74 28.99 25.36 -1.41
N ASP A 75 29.14 26.11 -0.33
CA ASP A 75 28.55 27.40 -0.05
C ASP A 75 29.33 28.46 -0.85
N SER A 76 28.69 29.14 -1.79
CA SER A 76 29.24 30.37 -2.36
C SER A 76 28.15 31.32 -2.83
N SER A 77 27.72 32.12 -1.86
CA SER A 77 27.32 33.52 -1.97
C SER A 77 28.01 34.32 -3.09
N ASN A 78 27.21 35.04 -3.89
CA ASN A 78 27.57 36.30 -4.56
C ASN A 78 26.25 36.93 -5.06
N ARG A 79 25.70 38.09 -4.64
CA ARG A 79 26.20 39.37 -4.09
C ARG A 79 27.18 40.14 -4.98
N ALA A 80 26.62 40.85 -5.95
CA ALA A 80 27.09 42.10 -6.57
C ALA A 80 25.91 42.57 -7.46
N ASP A 81 25.43 43.81 -7.53
CA ASP A 81 25.96 45.12 -7.19
C ASP A 81 24.79 46.06 -6.88
N ALA A 82 24.98 46.90 -5.87
CA ALA A 82 24.24 48.13 -5.69
C ALA A 82 25.28 49.24 -5.64
N ASP A 83 25.23 50.20 -6.56
CA ASP A 83 25.74 51.54 -6.22
C ASP A 83 25.21 52.67 -7.11
N GLN A 84 24.78 53.71 -6.40
CA GLN A 84 24.87 55.16 -6.65
C GLN A 84 24.39 55.73 -8.01
N GLN A 85 23.28 56.48 -8.06
CA GLN A 85 23.01 57.85 -7.55
C GLN A 85 23.48 59.01 -8.45
N HIS A 86 22.47 59.72 -9.01
CA HIS A 86 22.29 61.20 -9.11
C HIS A 86 23.32 62.03 -9.91
N PRO A 87 23.09 63.33 -10.26
CA PRO A 87 21.88 64.19 -10.23
C PRO A 87 21.73 65.12 -11.48
N SER A 88 20.80 66.09 -11.37
CA SER A 88 20.76 67.42 -12.05
C SER A 88 19.98 67.48 -13.36
N ALA A 89 19.13 68.46 -13.66
CA ALA A 89 18.76 69.74 -13.02
C ALA A 89 17.45 70.24 -13.68
N GLY A 90 16.80 71.24 -13.07
CA GLY A 90 15.87 72.12 -13.78
C GLY A 90 14.50 72.30 -13.13
N ILE A 91 14.46 72.93 -11.96
CA ILE A 91 13.24 73.58 -11.44
C ILE A 91 13.36 75.06 -11.78
N GLU A 92 12.54 75.53 -12.71
CA GLU A 92 12.30 76.96 -12.91
C GLU A 92 11.08 77.37 -12.07
N SER A 93 11.32 78.32 -11.17
CA SER A 93 10.31 79.06 -10.43
C SER A 93 10.07 80.40 -11.12
N SER A 94 8.81 80.78 -11.23
CA SER A 94 8.31 82.16 -11.38
C SER A 94 6.85 82.08 -10.93
N ASP A 95 6.53 82.36 -9.67
CA ASP A 95 6.46 83.69 -9.05
C ASP A 95 5.53 84.64 -9.82
N VAL A 96 4.24 84.66 -9.45
CA VAL A 96 3.43 85.89 -9.29
C VAL A 96 2.32 85.62 -8.27
N SER A 97 2.54 86.15 -7.06
CA SER A 97 1.63 86.98 -6.27
C SER A 97 0.10 86.80 -6.42
N SER A 98 -0.50 86.35 -5.31
CA SER A 98 -1.69 86.90 -4.63
C SER A 98 -2.80 87.57 -5.45
N THR A 99 -4.03 87.06 -5.33
CA THR A 99 -5.20 87.83 -4.86
C THR A 99 -6.29 86.87 -4.39
N ILE A 100 -6.52 86.86 -3.07
CA ILE A 100 -7.75 86.34 -2.47
C ILE A 100 -8.87 87.33 -2.81
N GLN A 101 -9.90 86.86 -3.50
CA GLN A 101 -11.18 87.57 -3.60
C GLN A 101 -12.31 86.59 -3.31
N SER A 102 -12.95 86.83 -2.16
CA SER A 102 -14.33 86.46 -1.82
C SER A 102 -14.93 87.71 -1.16
N PRO A 103 -16.25 87.91 -1.12
CA PRO A 103 -17.31 87.47 -2.05
C PRO A 103 -18.14 88.69 -2.52
N GLU A 104 -18.56 88.73 -3.79
CA GLU A 104 -19.41 89.81 -4.32
C GLU A 104 -20.88 89.40 -4.33
N GLY A 105 -21.76 90.34 -3.98
CA GLY A 105 -23.18 90.11 -3.70
C GLY A 105 -23.97 89.65 -4.93
N VAL A 106 -24.76 88.60 -4.74
CA VAL A 106 -25.57 87.98 -5.80
C VAL A 106 -26.73 88.88 -6.21
N THR A 107 -26.69 89.36 -7.45
CA THR A 107 -27.79 90.06 -8.11
C THR A 107 -28.93 89.08 -8.40
N ARG A 108 -30.18 89.45 -8.10
CA ARG A 108 -31.35 88.54 -8.12
C ARG A 108 -31.74 87.99 -9.50
N GLY A 109 -31.12 88.46 -10.58
CA GLY A 109 -31.21 87.84 -11.93
C GLY A 109 -30.09 86.83 -12.22
N GLU A 110 -28.98 86.93 -11.51
CA GLU A 110 -27.78 86.08 -11.64
C GLU A 110 -27.92 84.81 -10.80
N ALA A 111 -28.68 84.87 -9.70
CA ALA A 111 -29.04 83.71 -8.89
C ALA A 111 -29.78 82.63 -9.68
N LEU A 112 -30.56 82.96 -10.72
CA LEU A 112 -31.30 81.98 -11.52
C LEU A 112 -30.42 81.30 -12.58
N TRP A 113 -29.45 82.01 -13.17
CA TRP A 113 -28.46 81.39 -14.05
C TRP A 113 -27.41 80.59 -13.27
N LEU A 114 -27.03 81.06 -12.07
CA LEU A 114 -26.15 80.35 -11.16
C LEU A 114 -26.84 79.12 -10.54
N ALA A 115 -28.13 79.21 -10.19
CA ALA A 115 -28.92 78.08 -9.70
C ALA A 115 -29.24 77.08 -10.83
N GLY A 116 -29.56 77.55 -12.04
CA GLY A 116 -29.76 76.69 -13.21
C GLY A 116 -28.48 75.97 -13.63
N GLY A 117 -27.34 76.67 -13.63
CA GLY A 117 -26.03 76.11 -13.93
C GLY A 117 -25.55 75.10 -12.88
N SER A 118 -25.70 75.42 -11.59
CA SER A 118 -25.30 74.51 -10.50
C SER A 118 -26.18 73.26 -10.41
N ALA A 119 -27.47 73.35 -10.75
CA ALA A 119 -28.35 72.19 -10.84
C ALA A 119 -27.92 71.22 -11.96
N LEU A 120 -27.56 71.74 -13.14
CA LEU A 120 -27.04 70.91 -14.25
C LEU A 120 -25.71 70.26 -13.89
N ILE A 121 -24.79 71.01 -13.30
CA ILE A 121 -23.49 70.48 -12.85
C ILE A 121 -23.69 69.40 -11.79
N SER A 122 -24.61 69.59 -10.84
CA SER A 122 -24.94 68.59 -9.81
C SER A 122 -25.54 67.31 -10.42
N ILE A 123 -26.40 67.44 -11.43
CA ILE A 123 -26.96 66.30 -12.16
C ILE A 123 -25.87 65.53 -12.90
N VAL A 124 -24.99 66.24 -13.61
CA VAL A 124 -23.88 65.61 -14.35
C VAL A 124 -22.91 64.92 -13.40
N ILE A 125 -22.53 65.58 -12.29
CA ILE A 125 -21.66 64.99 -11.26
C ILE A 125 -22.34 63.77 -10.65
N THR A 126 -23.62 63.85 -10.30
CA THR A 126 -24.37 62.71 -9.75
C THR A 126 -24.44 61.56 -10.75
N LEU A 127 -24.63 61.84 -12.04
CA LEU A 127 -24.66 60.84 -13.10
C LEU A 127 -23.29 60.16 -13.24
N VAL A 128 -22.20 60.94 -13.25
CA VAL A 128 -20.82 60.44 -13.29
C VAL A 128 -20.48 59.63 -12.04
N LEU A 129 -20.92 60.07 -10.86
CA LEU A 129 -20.68 59.37 -9.60
C LEU A 129 -21.50 58.09 -9.53
N THR A 130 -22.75 58.11 -10.02
CA THR A 130 -23.61 56.92 -10.13
C THR A 130 -23.04 55.94 -11.14
N LEU A 131 -22.59 56.41 -12.31
CA LEU A 131 -21.89 55.60 -13.32
C LEU A 131 -20.54 55.12 -12.83
N GLY A 132 -19.85 55.88 -11.99
CA GLY A 132 -18.59 55.53 -11.35
C GLY A 132 -18.80 54.44 -10.31
N VAL A 133 -19.82 54.56 -9.46
CA VAL A 133 -20.24 53.50 -8.53
C VAL A 133 -20.71 52.27 -9.29
N LEU A 134 -21.49 52.42 -10.35
CA LEU A 134 -21.85 51.31 -11.24
C LEU A 134 -20.62 50.71 -11.90
N GLY A 135 -19.66 51.52 -12.34
CA GLY A 135 -18.39 51.07 -12.93
C GLY A 135 -17.47 50.39 -11.92
N VAL A 136 -17.52 50.79 -10.65
CA VAL A 136 -16.82 50.17 -9.53
C VAL A 136 -17.53 48.90 -9.06
N ILE A 137 -18.85 48.82 -9.13
CA ILE A 137 -19.63 47.60 -8.82
C ILE A 137 -19.50 46.59 -9.97
N ASN A 138 -19.60 47.05 -11.22
CA ASN A 138 -19.47 46.23 -12.43
C ASN A 138 -17.99 45.88 -12.73
N GLY A 139 -17.04 46.74 -12.35
CA GLY A 139 -15.59 46.48 -12.37
C GLY A 139 -15.02 45.92 -11.06
N GLY A 140 -15.86 45.78 -10.03
CA GLY A 140 -15.54 45.20 -8.71
C GLY A 140 -15.68 43.69 -8.68
N LEU A 141 -16.37 43.11 -9.67
CA LEU A 141 -16.06 41.77 -10.14
C LEU A 141 -14.74 41.87 -10.92
N ARG A 142 -13.63 42.00 -10.18
CA ARG A 142 -12.33 41.55 -10.67
C ARG A 142 -12.56 40.10 -11.04
N PHE A 143 -12.84 39.83 -12.32
CA PHE A 143 -12.82 38.48 -12.84
C PHE A 143 -11.47 37.92 -12.43
N THR A 144 -11.50 37.02 -11.45
CA THR A 144 -10.47 36.04 -11.13
C THR A 144 -9.68 35.80 -12.40
N ARG A 145 -8.38 36.10 -12.36
CA ARG A 145 -7.53 36.07 -13.56
C ARG A 145 -7.81 34.74 -14.25
N LEU A 146 -7.97 34.74 -15.57
CA LEU A 146 -8.23 33.53 -16.36
C LEU A 146 -7.32 32.33 -15.99
N GLY A 147 -6.16 32.59 -15.37
CA GLY A 147 -5.25 31.59 -14.79
C GLY A 147 -5.66 30.95 -13.44
N GLU A 148 -6.36 31.63 -12.52
CA GLU A 148 -6.81 31.04 -11.24
C GLU A 148 -7.95 30.03 -11.45
N PHE A 149 -8.84 30.28 -12.41
CA PHE A 149 -9.84 29.29 -12.84
C PHE A 149 -9.19 28.11 -13.58
N ALA A 150 -8.14 28.35 -14.36
CA ALA A 150 -7.37 27.26 -14.99
C ALA A 150 -6.66 26.39 -13.94
N GLU A 151 -6.20 26.99 -12.84
CA GLU A 151 -5.60 26.27 -11.71
C GLU A 151 -6.64 25.46 -10.94
N LEU A 152 -7.81 26.03 -10.67
CA LEU A 152 -8.92 25.29 -10.04
C LEU A 152 -9.39 24.11 -10.91
N ASN A 153 -9.42 24.28 -12.24
CA ASN A 153 -9.77 23.20 -13.16
C ASN A 153 -8.70 22.10 -13.15
N ARG A 154 -7.42 22.46 -13.09
CA ARG A 154 -6.32 21.48 -12.95
C ARG A 154 -6.37 20.72 -11.63
N GLN A 155 -6.74 21.39 -10.55
CA GLN A 155 -6.97 20.73 -9.26
C GLN A 155 -8.16 19.78 -9.34
N ALA A 156 -9.25 20.16 -9.99
CA ALA A 156 -10.40 19.29 -10.22
C ALA A 156 -10.03 18.08 -11.11
N ASP A 157 -9.23 18.27 -12.16
CA ASP A 157 -8.75 17.20 -13.04
C ASP A 157 -7.82 16.22 -12.29
N THR A 158 -6.97 16.75 -11.41
CA THR A 158 -6.13 15.92 -10.51
C THR A 158 -7.00 15.12 -9.56
N LEU A 159 -7.97 15.77 -8.92
CA LEU A 159 -8.88 15.10 -7.98
C LEU A 159 -9.72 14.02 -8.67
N ALA A 160 -10.16 14.26 -9.91
CA ALA A 160 -10.88 13.28 -10.72
C ALA A 160 -9.99 12.09 -11.09
N SER A 161 -8.72 12.35 -11.40
CA SER A 161 -7.73 11.29 -11.67
C SER A 161 -7.42 10.46 -10.43
N ASP A 162 -7.29 11.10 -9.27
CA ASP A 162 -7.07 10.44 -7.98
C ASP A 162 -8.28 9.58 -7.59
N LEU A 163 -9.51 10.08 -7.81
CA LEU A 163 -10.75 9.32 -7.62
C LEU A 163 -10.82 8.09 -8.52
N ALA A 164 -10.50 8.24 -9.81
CA ALA A 164 -10.46 7.13 -10.76
C ALA A 164 -9.39 6.09 -10.36
N PHE A 165 -8.25 6.54 -9.85
CA PHE A 165 -7.20 5.65 -9.35
C PHE A 165 -7.66 4.89 -8.09
N MET A 166 -8.26 5.58 -7.12
CA MET A 166 -8.80 4.94 -5.91
C MET A 166 -9.91 3.93 -6.23
N GLU A 167 -10.76 4.22 -7.23
CA GLU A 167 -11.75 3.26 -7.72
C GLU A 167 -11.08 2.00 -8.29
N GLY A 168 -9.97 2.17 -9.02
CA GLY A 168 -9.12 1.08 -9.48
C GLY A 168 -8.52 0.27 -8.32
N GLU A 169 -7.98 0.92 -7.29
CA GLU A 169 -7.44 0.25 -6.10
C GLU A 169 -8.50 -0.54 -5.34
N VAL A 170 -9.72 0.00 -5.20
CA VAL A 170 -10.85 -0.70 -4.57
C VAL A 170 -11.25 -1.93 -5.39
N SER A 171 -11.23 -1.83 -6.72
CA SER A 171 -11.48 -2.98 -7.60
C SER A 171 -10.41 -4.06 -7.42
N ASP A 172 -9.13 -3.68 -7.36
CA ASP A 172 -8.02 -4.62 -7.13
C ASP A 172 -8.13 -5.29 -5.75
N LEU A 173 -8.41 -4.52 -4.70
CA LEU A 173 -8.64 -5.06 -3.36
C LEU A 173 -9.80 -6.04 -3.33
N ARG A 174 -10.87 -5.79 -4.10
CA ARG A 174 -11.99 -6.73 -4.23
C ARG A 174 -11.57 -8.02 -4.91
N THR A 175 -10.79 -7.95 -6.00
CA THR A 175 -10.24 -9.14 -6.65
C THR A 175 -9.37 -9.92 -5.69
N ARG A 176 -8.51 -9.25 -4.92
CA ARG A 176 -7.68 -9.91 -3.90
C ARG A 176 -8.52 -10.55 -2.80
N LEU A 177 -9.58 -9.90 -2.33
CA LEU A 177 -10.51 -10.46 -1.36
C LEU A 177 -11.17 -11.75 -1.90
N ASP A 178 -11.62 -11.74 -3.15
CA ASP A 178 -12.19 -12.91 -3.82
C ASP A 178 -11.19 -14.08 -3.89
N THR A 179 -9.91 -13.79 -4.15
CA THR A 179 -8.86 -14.83 -4.08
C THR A 179 -8.65 -15.37 -2.66
N LEU A 180 -8.78 -14.53 -1.63
CA LEU A 180 -8.67 -14.96 -0.23
C LEU A 180 -9.89 -15.77 0.20
N GLU A 181 -11.10 -15.42 -0.24
CA GLU A 181 -12.32 -16.20 -0.03
C GLU A 181 -12.19 -17.58 -0.68
N THR A 182 -11.70 -17.62 -1.92
CA THR A 182 -11.40 -18.89 -2.61
C THR A 182 -10.36 -19.71 -1.86
N LEU A 183 -9.29 -19.08 -1.36
CA LEU A 183 -8.26 -19.77 -0.57
C LEU A 183 -8.83 -20.31 0.75
N SER A 184 -9.75 -19.58 1.38
CA SER A 184 -10.46 -20.05 2.57
C SER A 184 -11.30 -21.28 2.28
N GLY A 185 -12.05 -21.30 1.17
CA GLY A 185 -12.81 -22.48 0.76
C GLY A 185 -11.91 -23.70 0.51
N ARG A 186 -10.72 -23.48 -0.08
CA ARG A 186 -9.72 -24.52 -0.24
C ARG A 186 -9.12 -25.00 1.08
N MET A 187 -8.91 -24.11 2.06
CA MET A 187 -8.44 -24.49 3.39
C MET A 187 -9.46 -25.39 4.09
N THR A 188 -10.74 -25.04 4.05
CA THR A 188 -11.81 -25.89 4.60
C THR A 188 -11.88 -27.24 3.90
N ALA A 189 -11.68 -27.31 2.58
CA ALA A 189 -11.60 -28.59 1.88
C ALA A 189 -10.42 -29.45 2.38
N ILE A 190 -9.23 -28.85 2.54
CA ILE A 190 -8.05 -29.54 3.07
C ILE A 190 -8.28 -30.05 4.50
N GLU A 191 -8.96 -29.26 5.35
CA GLU A 191 -9.31 -29.67 6.71
C GLU A 191 -10.24 -30.90 6.72
N ASN A 192 -11.26 -30.92 5.86
CA ASN A 192 -12.16 -32.08 5.71
C ASN A 192 -11.44 -33.31 5.14
N ASP A 193 -10.54 -33.10 4.15
CA ASP A 193 -9.73 -34.19 3.60
C ASP A 193 -8.79 -34.78 4.66
N LEU A 194 -8.22 -33.93 5.54
CA LEU A 194 -7.36 -34.38 6.63
C LEU A 194 -8.13 -35.20 7.66
N GLU A 195 -9.36 -34.78 8.03
CA GLU A 195 -10.25 -35.55 8.91
C GLU A 195 -10.59 -36.92 8.29
N THR A 196 -10.87 -36.94 6.99
CA THR A 196 -11.15 -38.18 6.25
C THR A 196 -9.95 -39.13 6.26
N ILE A 197 -8.73 -38.60 6.05
CA ILE A 197 -7.49 -39.37 6.09
C ILE A 197 -7.22 -39.92 7.51
N GLU A 198 -7.43 -39.12 8.55
CA GLU A 198 -7.25 -39.55 9.94
C GLU A 198 -8.21 -40.70 10.29
N SER A 199 -9.47 -40.59 9.88
CA SER A 199 -10.46 -41.66 10.03
C SER A 199 -10.07 -42.92 9.26
N ALA A 200 -9.64 -42.78 8.00
CA ALA A 200 -9.20 -43.90 7.17
C ALA A 200 -7.93 -44.58 7.74
N SER A 201 -6.99 -43.80 8.28
CA SER A 201 -5.79 -44.31 8.94
C SER A 201 -6.14 -45.15 10.17
N THR A 202 -7.11 -44.69 10.97
CA THR A 202 -7.57 -45.43 12.15
C THR A 202 -8.23 -46.75 11.74
N ALA A 203 -9.11 -46.71 10.74
CA ALA A 203 -9.75 -47.92 10.21
C ALA A 203 -8.74 -48.91 9.61
N ALA A 204 -7.69 -48.44 8.94
CA ALA A 204 -6.64 -49.29 8.40
C ALA A 204 -5.82 -49.97 9.52
N ILE A 205 -5.51 -49.25 10.61
CA ILE A 205 -4.85 -49.84 11.79
C ILE A 205 -5.72 -50.94 12.40
N GLU A 206 -7.04 -50.70 12.49
CA GLU A 206 -7.99 -51.70 13.00
C GLU A 206 -8.05 -52.94 12.10
N GLN A 207 -8.11 -52.78 10.77
CA GLN A 207 -8.06 -53.91 9.83
C GLN A 207 -6.77 -54.73 9.94
N VAL A 208 -5.62 -54.06 10.14
CA VAL A 208 -4.35 -54.78 10.34
C VAL A 208 -4.39 -55.58 11.64
N ALA A 209 -4.91 -55.01 12.73
CA ALA A 209 -5.06 -55.73 13.99
C ALA A 209 -6.01 -56.93 13.88
N GLU A 210 -7.11 -56.78 13.13
CA GLU A 210 -8.04 -57.88 12.84
C GLU A 210 -7.37 -58.99 12.03
N MET A 211 -6.60 -58.63 10.99
CA MET A 211 -5.84 -59.59 10.18
C MET A 211 -4.77 -60.34 10.98
N GLU A 212 -4.10 -59.66 11.92
CA GLU A 212 -3.17 -60.30 12.85
C GLU A 212 -3.88 -61.30 13.76
N ALA A 213 -5.10 -60.98 14.22
CA ALA A 213 -5.91 -61.89 15.02
C ALA A 213 -6.35 -63.12 14.22
N GLU A 214 -6.81 -62.94 12.97
CA GLU A 214 -7.16 -64.06 12.08
C GLU A 214 -5.95 -64.95 11.77
N PHE A 215 -4.76 -64.36 11.60
CA PHE A 215 -3.54 -65.13 11.38
C PHE A 215 -3.17 -65.97 12.60
N ALA A 216 -3.34 -65.43 13.81
CA ALA A 216 -3.12 -66.16 15.05
C ALA A 216 -4.07 -67.37 15.19
N THR A 217 -5.35 -67.20 14.82
CA THR A 217 -6.30 -68.32 14.82
C THR A 217 -5.93 -69.37 13.77
N LEU A 218 -5.59 -68.95 12.55
CA LEU A 218 -5.17 -69.88 11.49
C LEU A 218 -3.91 -70.66 11.86
N SER A 219 -2.95 -70.01 12.52
CA SER A 219 -1.74 -70.67 13.03
C SER A 219 -2.07 -71.73 14.08
N THR A 220 -3.05 -71.44 14.95
CA THR A 220 -3.52 -72.38 15.99
C THR A 220 -4.20 -73.59 15.35
N ASP A 221 -5.10 -73.36 14.39
CA ASP A 221 -5.80 -74.43 13.67
C ASP A 221 -4.80 -75.33 12.90
N LEU A 222 -3.77 -74.75 12.30
CA LEU A 222 -2.70 -75.50 11.62
C LEU A 222 -1.90 -76.38 12.59
N GLU A 223 -1.67 -75.91 13.82
CA GLU A 223 -0.99 -76.70 14.85
C GLU A 223 -1.87 -77.86 15.31
N GLU A 224 -3.17 -77.64 15.48
CA GLU A 224 -4.14 -78.69 15.83
C GLU A 224 -4.26 -79.77 14.74
N ILE A 225 -4.36 -79.37 13.47
CA ILE A 225 -4.39 -80.31 12.34
C ILE A 225 -3.10 -81.15 12.29
N GLN A 226 -1.93 -80.53 12.50
CA GLN A 226 -0.67 -81.28 12.54
C GLN A 226 -0.60 -82.26 13.72
N ALA A 227 -1.13 -81.88 14.87
CA ALA A 227 -1.24 -82.77 16.02
C ALA A 227 -2.16 -83.97 15.72
N GLU A 228 -3.31 -83.74 15.08
CA GLU A 228 -4.24 -84.80 14.67
C GLU A 228 -3.58 -85.77 13.67
N ILE A 229 -2.87 -85.25 12.67
CA ILE A 229 -2.11 -86.06 11.72
C ILE A 229 -1.09 -86.94 12.43
N SER A 230 -0.38 -86.40 13.43
CA SER A 230 0.62 -87.14 14.20
C SER A 230 -0.03 -88.28 15.00
N VAL A 231 -1.19 -88.04 15.62
CA VAL A 231 -1.96 -89.08 16.32
C VAL A 231 -2.42 -90.17 15.36
N PHE A 232 -2.93 -89.79 14.18
CA PHE A 232 -3.36 -90.73 13.15
C PHE A 232 -2.20 -91.60 12.64
N GLN A 233 -1.02 -91.02 12.41
CA GLN A 233 0.17 -91.78 12.01
C GLN A 233 0.57 -92.80 13.08
N ASN A 234 0.60 -92.40 14.36
CA ASN A 234 0.87 -93.31 15.48
C ASN A 234 -0.16 -94.46 15.55
N PHE A 235 -1.43 -94.16 15.31
CA PHE A 235 -2.49 -95.17 15.23
C PHE A 235 -2.22 -96.18 14.09
N LEU A 236 -1.90 -95.69 12.89
CA LEU A 236 -1.58 -96.54 11.74
C LEU A 236 -0.35 -97.42 12.01
N ASP A 237 0.68 -96.90 12.64
CA ASP A 237 1.88 -97.68 13.02
C ASP A 237 1.59 -98.77 14.06
N GLY A 238 0.71 -98.48 15.03
CA GLY A 238 0.22 -99.48 15.98
C GLY A 238 -0.54 -100.62 15.29
N LEU A 239 -1.42 -100.27 14.34
CA LEU A 239 -2.20 -101.24 13.56
C LEU A 239 -1.27 -102.11 12.69
N ARG A 240 -0.26 -101.51 12.05
CA ARG A 240 0.78 -102.22 11.31
C ARG A 240 1.55 -103.20 12.19
N THR A 241 1.94 -102.76 13.39
CA THR A 241 2.67 -103.60 14.35
C THR A 241 1.86 -104.83 14.76
N LEU A 242 0.56 -104.67 15.05
CA LEU A 242 -0.32 -105.80 15.37
C LEU A 242 -0.50 -106.77 14.21
N LEU A 243 -0.56 -106.27 12.99
CA LEU A 243 -0.64 -107.10 11.78
C LEU A 243 0.66 -107.89 11.55
N MET A 244 1.81 -107.28 11.85
CA MET A 244 3.12 -107.93 11.77
C MET A 244 3.40 -108.89 12.94
N GLN A 245 2.82 -108.64 14.11
CA GLN A 245 2.96 -109.46 15.32
C GLN A 245 2.00 -110.67 15.37
N ASN A 246 1.60 -111.19 14.21
CA ASN A 246 1.06 -112.53 14.10
C ASN A 246 2.14 -113.49 13.56
N PRO A 247 3.06 -114.00 14.40
CA PRO A 247 3.88 -115.11 13.99
C PRO A 247 3.01 -116.36 13.97
N ALA A 248 3.26 -117.23 13.00
CA ALA A 248 2.79 -118.61 12.99
C ALA A 248 3.14 -119.32 14.31
N SER A 249 2.30 -119.17 15.34
CA SER A 249 2.32 -119.98 16.56
C SER A 249 1.40 -121.19 16.32
N GLY A 250 1.78 -121.94 15.30
CA GLY A 250 1.24 -123.25 14.93
C GLY A 250 2.39 -124.28 14.88
N GLY A 251 3.26 -124.25 15.89
CA GLY A 251 4.29 -125.27 16.11
C GLY A 251 3.81 -126.22 17.21
N ILE A 252 3.28 -127.38 16.80
CA ILE A 252 2.76 -128.45 17.66
C ILE A 252 3.90 -129.02 18.55
N PRO A 253 3.62 -129.37 19.82
CA PRO A 253 4.61 -130.01 20.71
C PRO A 253 4.91 -131.43 20.24
N ASN A 254 6.17 -131.86 20.27
CA ASN A 254 6.47 -133.28 20.09
C ASN A 254 7.57 -133.77 21.04
N ASP A 255 7.17 -134.77 21.82
CA ASP A 255 7.95 -135.63 22.70
C ASP A 255 9.18 -136.22 21.99
N ASN A 256 10.30 -136.32 22.72
CA ASN A 256 10.95 -137.58 23.15
C ASN A 256 12.33 -137.31 23.78
#